data_AF-A0A2T3LCV1-F1
#
_entry.id   AF-A0A2T3LCV1-F1
#
_cell.length_a   1.000
_cell.length_b   1.000
_cell.length_c   1.000
_cell.angle_alpha   90.00
_cell.angle_beta   90.00
_cell.angle_gamma   90.00
#
_symmetry.space_group_name_H-M   'P 1'
#
loop_
_entity.id
_entity.type
_entity.pdbx_description
1 polymer ?
#
loop_
_entity_poly.entity_id
_entity_poly.type
_entity_poly.pdbx_seq_one_letter_code
_entity_poly.pdbx_strand_id
1 'polypeptide(L)'
;MTGLFNEEPTIVVQRKAAETVHNTSELSTLTAELSGTERLIENFAVYESSLLNAATELLGMLVTLPRQTSPRDVERFRQRVLDAIVAFRQRGLYLDYHPSIIEKSCFVLCAAFDEAILYTSWGEQARWENHSLLSKVFSQRNGGEAFFVLLDKASQQPAKLVGFLELQYVLLMLNFKGRYRHEDENQLHEIKSNVYGIIRHYRAENTLLIPKTPELILGKQPWRMLSFGKMMGLVFLCLGMCYGASEYWYSNRSQPILHQFSAIDMSGVSLKSENHDLVYISTDADIDQVELNPISNETPKPKVAVIQWEVVLAVFTRSSDAVRMSAELQQAGYEAFTRETEHGIELFLRAGDNLTVIRKLKNELNVRFGLNATIRRAQK
;
A
#
# COMPACT_ATOMS: atom_id res chain seq x y z
N MET A 1 40.95 -28.94 -61.07
CA MET A 1 39.77 -28.70 -61.91
C MET A 1 38.96 -29.99 -61.84
N THR A 2 37.68 -30.09 -61.46
CA THR A 2 36.58 -29.14 -61.26
C THR A 2 35.37 -30.02 -60.86
N GLY A 3 34.52 -29.54 -59.95
CA GLY A 3 33.21 -30.13 -59.63
C GLY A 3 33.27 -31.08 -58.43
N LEU A 4 33.10 -30.67 -57.17
CA LEU A 4 32.23 -29.62 -56.60
C LEU A 4 30.75 -29.90 -56.92
N PHE A 5 30.01 -30.32 -55.89
CA PHE A 5 28.57 -30.56 -55.80
C PHE A 5 28.06 -31.96 -56.19
N ASN A 6 27.99 -32.84 -55.18
CA ASN A 6 26.93 -33.85 -55.13
C ASN A 6 25.79 -33.20 -54.34
N GLU A 7 24.76 -32.74 -55.04
CA GLU A 7 23.55 -32.18 -54.45
C GLU A 7 22.70 -33.34 -53.89
N GLU A 8 22.91 -33.66 -52.62
CA GLU A 8 21.91 -34.42 -51.87
C GLU A 8 20.80 -33.45 -51.43
N PRO A 9 19.51 -33.78 -51.66
CA PRO A 9 18.41 -32.90 -51.31
C PRO A 9 18.39 -32.67 -49.80
N THR A 10 18.40 -31.40 -49.40
CA THR A 10 18.25 -30.97 -48.01
C THR A 10 16.92 -31.49 -47.47
N ILE A 11 16.96 -32.49 -46.59
CA ILE A 11 15.78 -32.92 -45.82
C ILE A 11 15.55 -31.86 -44.74
N VAL A 12 14.54 -31.02 -44.96
CA VAL A 12 14.04 -30.10 -43.95
C VAL A 12 13.33 -30.91 -42.88
N VAL A 13 14.04 -31.24 -41.80
CA VAL A 13 13.43 -31.84 -40.60
C VAL A 13 12.66 -30.73 -39.87
N GLN A 14 11.38 -30.56 -40.21
CA GLN A 14 10.46 -29.87 -39.31
C GLN A 14 10.28 -30.74 -38.07
N ARG A 15 10.78 -30.25 -36.93
CA ARG A 15 10.47 -30.81 -35.61
C ARG A 15 8.99 -30.59 -35.33
N LYS A 16 8.16 -31.54 -35.75
CA LYS A 16 6.81 -31.70 -35.21
C LYS A 16 6.99 -31.99 -33.72
N ALA A 17 6.54 -31.08 -32.85
CA ALA A 17 6.55 -31.31 -31.42
C ALA A 17 5.85 -32.64 -31.15
N ALA A 18 6.57 -33.57 -30.54
CA ALA A 18 5.98 -34.81 -30.08
C ALA A 18 4.99 -34.47 -28.98
N GLU A 19 3.70 -34.64 -29.26
CA GLU A 19 2.68 -34.76 -28.22
C GLU A 19 2.94 -36.05 -27.46
N THR A 20 3.82 -35.97 -26.45
CA THR A 20 3.85 -36.95 -25.36
C THR A 20 2.60 -36.74 -24.52
N VAL A 21 1.55 -37.50 -24.83
CA VAL A 21 0.41 -37.72 -23.94
C VAL A 21 0.95 -38.49 -22.73
N HIS A 22 1.31 -37.76 -21.68
CA HIS A 22 1.47 -38.35 -20.35
C HIS A 22 0.11 -38.34 -19.66
N ASN A 23 -0.59 -39.47 -19.78
CA ASN A 23 -1.64 -39.84 -18.84
C ASN A 23 -0.99 -40.13 -17.48
N THR A 24 -0.96 -39.12 -16.62
CA THR A 24 -0.64 -39.31 -15.20
C THR A 24 -1.79 -38.76 -14.39
N SER A 25 -2.55 -39.68 -13.80
CA SER A 25 -3.54 -39.45 -12.75
C SER A 25 -3.03 -38.42 -11.74
N GLU A 26 -3.72 -37.30 -11.65
CA GLU A 26 -3.41 -36.20 -10.75
C GLU A 26 -3.59 -36.62 -9.29
N LEU A 27 -2.48 -36.70 -8.55
CA LEU A 27 -2.46 -36.41 -7.12
C LEU A 27 -1.55 -35.19 -6.97
N SER A 28 -2.13 -34.00 -7.16
CA SER A 28 -1.43 -32.71 -7.10
C SER A 28 -1.03 -32.37 -5.66
N THR A 29 0.11 -32.89 -5.21
CA THR A 29 0.88 -32.21 -4.16
C THR A 29 1.47 -30.95 -4.78
N LEU A 30 0.93 -29.79 -4.41
CA LEU A 30 1.45 -28.46 -4.74
C LEU A 30 2.87 -28.29 -4.18
N THR A 31 3.88 -28.75 -4.90
CA THR A 31 5.24 -28.26 -4.73
C THR A 31 5.38 -27.06 -5.64
N ALA A 32 5.38 -25.86 -5.05
CA ALA A 32 5.68 -24.64 -5.78
C ALA A 32 7.04 -24.79 -6.46
N GLU A 33 7.07 -24.79 -7.81
CA GLU A 33 8.31 -24.75 -8.56
C GLU A 33 8.99 -23.39 -8.34
N LEU A 34 10.03 -23.38 -7.51
CA LEU A 34 10.87 -22.22 -7.22
C LEU A 34 11.94 -21.98 -8.31
N SER A 35 11.93 -22.73 -9.40
CA SER A 35 12.99 -22.71 -10.44
C SER A 35 13.07 -21.41 -11.25
N GLY A 36 12.21 -20.42 -10.99
CA GLY A 36 12.22 -19.10 -11.63
C GLY A 36 12.50 -17.93 -10.69
N THR A 37 12.49 -18.13 -9.38
CA THR A 37 12.71 -17.03 -8.41
C THR A 37 14.16 -16.55 -8.41
N GLU A 38 15.10 -17.43 -8.77
CA GLU A 38 16.53 -17.08 -8.90
C GLU A 38 16.73 -15.98 -9.96
N ARG A 39 16.06 -16.09 -11.11
CA ARG A 39 16.09 -15.06 -12.18
C ARG A 39 15.38 -13.75 -11.78
N LEU A 40 14.38 -13.83 -10.92
CA LEU A 40 13.73 -12.64 -10.38
C LEU A 40 14.69 -11.89 -9.44
N ILE A 41 15.38 -12.60 -8.54
CA ILE A 41 16.42 -12.01 -7.68
C ILE A 41 17.53 -11.38 -8.52
N GLU A 42 17.92 -12.01 -9.63
CA GLU A 42 18.95 -11.47 -10.55
C GLU A 42 18.57 -10.12 -11.18
N ASN A 43 17.28 -9.87 -11.45
CA ASN A 43 16.80 -8.64 -12.08
C ASN A 43 16.21 -7.61 -11.09
N PHE A 44 16.07 -7.95 -9.81
CA PHE A 44 15.69 -6.98 -8.80
C PHE A 44 16.91 -6.12 -8.45
N ALA A 45 16.93 -4.88 -8.96
CA ALA A 45 17.78 -3.83 -8.42
C ALA A 45 17.24 -3.40 -7.04
N VAL A 46 17.44 -4.27 -6.03
CA VAL A 46 17.00 -4.03 -4.65
C VAL A 46 17.75 -2.85 -4.04
N TYR A 47 19.01 -2.67 -4.43
CA TYR A 47 19.90 -1.65 -3.92
C TYR A 47 20.28 -0.66 -5.03
N GLU A 48 20.57 0.59 -4.66
CA GLU A 48 21.15 1.58 -5.58
C GLU A 48 22.57 1.20 -6.05
N SER A 49 23.17 0.15 -5.46
CA SER A 49 24.51 -0.32 -5.76
C SER A 49 24.48 -1.59 -6.60
N SER A 50 25.00 -1.50 -7.83
CA SER A 50 25.16 -2.66 -8.72
C SER A 50 26.00 -3.77 -8.08
N LEU A 51 27.00 -3.42 -7.27
CA LEU A 51 27.80 -4.40 -6.53
C LEU A 51 27.01 -5.14 -5.46
N LEU A 52 26.14 -4.45 -4.71
CA LEU A 52 25.24 -5.09 -3.73
C LEU A 52 24.23 -5.98 -4.43
N ASN A 53 23.65 -5.53 -5.54
CA ASN A 53 22.70 -6.33 -6.33
C ASN A 53 23.35 -7.65 -6.79
N ALA A 54 24.61 -7.61 -7.24
CA ALA A 54 25.36 -8.82 -7.58
C ALA A 54 25.60 -9.74 -6.38
N ALA A 55 25.74 -9.17 -5.17
CA ALA A 55 25.97 -9.91 -3.93
C ALA A 55 24.69 -10.41 -3.23
N THR A 56 23.50 -10.08 -3.73
CA THR A 56 22.20 -10.37 -3.07
C THR A 56 22.04 -11.83 -2.64
N GLU A 57 22.41 -12.77 -3.49
CA GLU A 57 22.33 -14.21 -3.21
C GLU A 57 23.24 -14.61 -2.02
N LEU A 58 24.48 -14.11 -2.02
CA LEU A 58 25.45 -14.34 -0.95
C LEU A 58 24.97 -13.71 0.37
N LEU A 59 24.46 -12.47 0.32
CA LEU A 59 23.92 -11.80 1.50
C LEU A 59 22.70 -12.55 2.06
N GLY A 60 21.82 -13.05 1.19
CA GLY A 60 20.68 -13.89 1.58
C GLY A 60 21.13 -15.16 2.31
N MET A 61 22.12 -15.88 1.76
CA MET A 61 22.70 -17.04 2.43
C MET A 61 23.29 -16.66 3.80
N LEU A 62 24.05 -15.57 3.87
CA LEU A 62 24.68 -15.10 5.12
C LEU A 62 23.65 -14.80 6.22
N VAL A 63 22.51 -14.20 5.87
CA VAL A 63 21.41 -13.90 6.82
C VAL A 63 20.72 -15.16 7.35
N THR A 64 20.70 -16.22 6.54
CA THR A 64 20.05 -17.49 6.94
C THR A 64 20.93 -18.38 7.81
N LEU A 65 22.25 -18.27 7.68
CA LEU A 65 23.25 -19.13 8.36
C LEU A 65 23.03 -19.29 9.87
N PRO A 66 22.82 -18.22 10.67
CA PRO A 66 22.66 -18.36 12.12
C PRO A 66 21.45 -19.21 12.54
N ARG A 67 20.46 -19.38 11.65
CA ARG A 67 19.24 -20.15 11.89
C ARG A 67 19.35 -21.59 11.39
N GLN A 68 20.38 -21.92 10.62
CA GLN A 68 20.55 -23.24 10.04
C GLN A 68 21.18 -24.21 11.03
N THR A 69 20.60 -25.41 11.10
CA THR A 69 21.23 -26.56 11.77
C THR A 69 22.39 -27.10 10.93
N SER A 70 23.24 -27.91 11.56
CA SER A 70 24.38 -28.55 10.90
C SER A 70 24.00 -29.17 9.55
N PRO A 71 24.66 -28.76 8.44
CA PRO A 71 24.47 -29.40 7.15
C PRO A 71 24.84 -30.89 7.23
N ARG A 72 24.11 -31.75 6.50
CA ARG A 72 24.46 -33.18 6.39
C ARG A 72 25.86 -33.41 5.82
N ASP A 73 26.29 -32.51 4.93
CA ASP A 73 27.61 -32.51 4.31
C ASP A 73 28.15 -31.07 4.28
N VAL A 74 29.12 -30.80 5.15
CA VAL A 74 29.75 -29.49 5.31
C VAL A 74 30.63 -29.15 4.11
N GLU A 75 31.25 -30.14 3.46
CA GLU A 75 32.10 -29.89 2.30
C GLU A 75 31.26 -29.53 1.08
N ARG A 76 30.13 -30.20 0.87
CA ARG A 76 29.17 -29.82 -0.17
C ARG A 76 28.60 -28.41 0.06
N PHE A 77 28.31 -28.05 1.31
CA PHE A 77 27.90 -26.69 1.65
C PHE A 77 29.00 -25.67 1.31
N ARG A 78 30.24 -25.97 1.66
CA ARG A 78 31.40 -25.13 1.33
C ARG A 78 31.56 -24.93 -0.18
N GLN A 79 31.47 -26.00 -0.96
CA GLN A 79 31.51 -25.91 -2.42
C GLN A 79 30.40 -25.00 -2.95
N ARG A 80 29.16 -25.13 -2.44
CA ARG A 80 28.05 -24.25 -2.83
C ARG A 80 28.34 -22.77 -2.57
N VAL A 81 28.94 -22.44 -1.41
CA VAL A 81 29.31 -21.04 -1.11
C VAL A 81 30.43 -20.56 -2.04
N LEU A 82 31.43 -21.41 -2.34
CA LEU A 82 32.49 -21.08 -3.29
C LEU A 82 31.95 -20.85 -4.71
N ASP A 83 31.02 -21.68 -5.17
CA ASP A 83 30.37 -21.53 -6.48
C ASP A 83 29.60 -20.21 -6.55
N ALA A 84 28.89 -19.84 -5.49
CA ALA A 84 28.20 -18.54 -5.41
C ALA A 84 29.18 -17.35 -5.41
N ILE A 85 30.35 -17.47 -4.78
CA ILE A 85 31.43 -16.46 -4.85
C ILE A 85 31.97 -16.35 -6.27
N VAL A 86 32.16 -17.48 -6.98
CA VAL A 86 32.58 -17.47 -8.39
C VAL A 86 31.52 -16.81 -9.27
N ALA A 87 30.24 -17.11 -9.06
CA ALA A 87 29.13 -16.46 -9.77
C ALA A 87 29.07 -14.95 -9.47
N PHE A 88 29.32 -14.51 -8.24
CA PHE A 88 29.45 -13.10 -7.89
C PHE A 88 30.63 -12.44 -8.61
N ARG A 89 31.79 -13.10 -8.65
CA ARG A 89 32.97 -12.60 -9.39
C ARG A 89 32.66 -12.40 -10.87
N GLN A 90 32.01 -13.38 -11.50
CA GLN A 90 31.62 -13.28 -12.91
C GLN A 90 30.65 -12.12 -13.13
N ARG A 91 29.59 -12.00 -12.32
CA ARG A 91 28.65 -10.87 -12.36
C ARG A 91 29.35 -9.52 -12.20
N GLY A 92 30.28 -9.42 -11.25
CA GLY A 92 31.05 -8.20 -11.01
C GLY A 92 31.90 -7.77 -12.20
N LEU A 93 32.47 -8.73 -12.95
CA LEU A 93 33.23 -8.44 -14.18
C LEU A 93 32.33 -7.95 -15.32
N TYR A 94 31.07 -8.39 -15.39
CA TYR A 94 30.09 -7.88 -16.36
C TYR A 94 29.60 -6.46 -16.05
N LEU A 95 29.76 -5.99 -14.81
CA LEU A 95 29.30 -4.68 -14.35
C LEU A 95 30.38 -3.58 -14.46
N ASP A 96 31.41 -3.78 -15.28
CA ASP A 96 32.54 -2.85 -15.53
C ASP A 96 33.32 -2.41 -14.27
N TYR A 97 33.25 -3.17 -13.17
CA TYR A 97 34.10 -2.92 -12.01
C TYR A 97 35.54 -3.36 -12.27
N HIS A 98 36.50 -2.59 -11.75
CA HIS A 98 37.91 -2.96 -11.82
C HIS A 98 38.15 -4.33 -11.15
N PRO A 99 38.87 -5.28 -11.78
CA PRO A 99 39.05 -6.64 -11.25
C PRO A 99 39.56 -6.69 -9.80
N SER A 100 40.48 -5.79 -9.43
CA SER A 100 40.97 -5.68 -8.05
C SER A 100 39.88 -5.37 -7.01
N ILE A 101 38.83 -4.61 -7.38
CA ILE A 101 37.70 -4.33 -6.48
C ILE A 101 36.86 -5.59 -6.29
N ILE A 102 36.62 -6.34 -7.37
CA ILE A 102 35.88 -7.60 -7.31
C ILE A 102 36.62 -8.64 -6.48
N GLU A 103 37.95 -8.77 -6.64
CA GLU A 103 38.75 -9.68 -5.81
C GLU A 103 38.72 -9.29 -4.33
N LYS A 104 38.85 -7.99 -4.01
CA LYS A 104 38.69 -7.49 -2.62
C LYS A 104 37.27 -7.70 -2.09
N SER A 105 36.26 -7.59 -2.93
CA SER A 105 34.86 -7.86 -2.58
C SER A 105 34.64 -9.33 -2.25
N CYS A 106 35.19 -10.25 -3.07
CA CYS A 106 35.19 -11.68 -2.79
C CYS A 106 35.92 -11.98 -1.47
N PHE A 107 37.05 -11.31 -1.23
CA PHE A 107 37.81 -11.47 0.02
C PHE A 107 36.98 -11.11 1.26
N VAL A 108 36.36 -9.93 1.28
CA VAL A 108 35.56 -9.49 2.44
C VAL A 108 34.31 -10.35 2.63
N LEU A 109 33.71 -10.84 1.53
CA LEU A 109 32.61 -11.80 1.58
C LEU A 109 33.06 -13.13 2.20
N CYS A 110 34.16 -13.73 1.74
CA CYS A 110 34.73 -14.94 2.33
C CYS A 110 35.01 -14.75 3.82
N ALA A 111 35.61 -13.62 4.22
CA ALA A 111 35.90 -13.33 5.62
C ALA A 111 34.61 -13.25 6.46
N ALA A 112 33.55 -12.62 5.93
CA ALA A 112 32.26 -12.53 6.62
C ALA A 112 31.57 -13.90 6.74
N PHE A 113 31.60 -14.73 5.70
CA PHE A 113 31.08 -16.09 5.75
C PHE A 113 31.84 -16.96 6.74
N ASP A 114 33.18 -16.90 6.73
CA ASP A 114 34.01 -17.67 7.65
C ASP A 114 33.72 -17.32 9.10
N GLU A 115 33.58 -16.02 9.42
CA GLU A 115 33.19 -15.60 10.76
C GLU A 115 31.76 -16.05 11.10
N ALA A 116 30.79 -15.81 10.22
CA ALA A 116 29.40 -16.17 10.47
C ALA A 116 29.25 -17.68 10.75
N ILE A 117 29.95 -18.53 9.97
CA ILE A 117 29.92 -19.99 10.13
C ILE A 117 30.62 -20.42 11.40
N LEU A 118 31.80 -19.87 11.71
CA LEU A 118 32.57 -20.23 12.90
C LEU A 118 31.75 -20.06 14.18
N TYR A 119 30.88 -19.06 14.23
CA TYR A 119 30.02 -18.76 15.37
C TYR A 119 28.61 -19.37 15.29
N THR A 120 28.36 -20.28 14.35
CA THR A 120 27.15 -21.13 14.40
C THR A 120 27.34 -22.27 15.41
N SER A 121 26.24 -22.90 15.82
CA SER A 121 26.26 -24.06 16.73
C SER A 121 27.04 -25.27 16.21
N TRP A 122 27.26 -25.35 14.90
CA TRP A 122 27.91 -26.48 14.23
C TRP A 122 29.27 -26.14 13.62
N GLY A 123 29.62 -24.86 13.46
CA GLY A 123 30.86 -24.44 12.78
C GLY A 123 32.14 -24.90 13.48
N GLU A 124 32.16 -24.80 14.81
CA GLU A 124 33.28 -25.28 15.65
C GLU A 124 33.38 -26.81 15.61
N GLN A 125 32.25 -27.52 15.74
CA GLN A 125 32.19 -28.98 15.67
C GLN A 125 32.67 -29.52 14.32
N ALA A 126 32.35 -28.80 13.23
CA ALA A 126 32.77 -29.10 11.88
C ALA A 126 34.23 -28.70 11.58
N ARG A 127 34.95 -28.13 12.57
CA ARG A 127 36.33 -27.64 12.44
C ARG A 127 36.52 -26.71 11.23
N TRP A 128 35.55 -25.81 11.00
CA TRP A 128 35.54 -24.94 9.83
C TRP A 128 36.82 -24.12 9.67
N GLU A 129 37.42 -23.67 10.77
CA GLU A 129 38.68 -22.92 10.83
C GLU A 129 39.86 -23.58 10.10
N ASN A 130 39.89 -24.92 10.00
CA ASN A 130 40.97 -25.65 9.32
C ASN A 130 40.85 -25.56 7.80
N HIS A 131 39.62 -25.44 7.30
CA HIS A 131 39.28 -25.40 5.87
C HIS A 131 38.36 -24.22 5.59
N SER A 132 38.76 -23.02 6.02
CA SER A 132 38.00 -21.80 5.79
C SER A 132 37.98 -21.41 4.30
N LEU A 133 36.99 -20.62 3.88
CA LEU A 133 36.88 -20.13 2.51
C LEU A 133 38.10 -19.25 2.16
N LEU A 134 38.51 -18.40 3.11
CA LEU A 134 39.66 -17.52 2.94
C LEU A 134 40.97 -18.30 2.77
N SER A 135 41.14 -19.39 3.52
CA SER A 135 42.31 -20.27 3.40
C SER A 135 42.33 -20.96 2.03
N LYS A 136 41.18 -21.49 1.57
CA LYS A 136 41.10 -22.18 0.27
C LYS A 136 41.30 -21.25 -0.93
N VAL A 137 40.74 -20.04 -0.91
CA VAL A 137 40.75 -19.14 -2.07
C VAL A 137 41.95 -18.19 -2.06
N PHE A 138 42.33 -17.68 -0.88
CA PHE A 138 43.34 -16.62 -0.75
C PHE A 138 44.60 -17.07 0.00
N SER A 139 44.64 -18.30 0.54
CA SER A 139 45.75 -18.76 1.40
C SER A 139 46.01 -17.83 2.58
N GLN A 140 44.98 -17.14 3.08
CA GLN A 140 45.05 -16.22 4.20
C GLN A 140 44.19 -16.68 5.36
N ARG A 141 44.66 -16.42 6.58
CA ARG A 141 43.96 -16.77 7.83
C ARG A 141 43.52 -15.54 8.65
N ASN A 142 44.07 -14.35 8.35
CA ASN A 142 43.78 -13.11 9.09
C ASN A 142 42.71 -12.25 8.39
N GLY A 143 41.53 -12.82 8.14
CA GLY A 143 40.43 -12.12 7.46
C GLY A 143 39.85 -10.97 8.28
N GLY A 144 39.78 -11.14 9.61
CA GLY A 144 39.21 -10.17 10.53
C GLY A 144 39.94 -8.84 10.57
N GLU A 145 41.27 -8.83 10.50
CA GLU A 145 42.07 -7.59 10.45
C GLU A 145 42.12 -7.01 9.04
N ALA A 146 42.35 -7.86 8.04
CA ALA A 146 42.45 -7.44 6.64
C ALA A 146 41.18 -6.76 6.14
N PHE A 147 40.00 -7.16 6.63
CA PHE A 147 38.73 -6.49 6.35
C PHE A 147 38.79 -5.00 6.70
N PHE A 148 39.21 -4.66 7.93
CA PHE A 148 39.25 -3.25 8.36
C PHE A 148 40.35 -2.46 7.64
N VAL A 149 41.47 -3.09 7.30
CA VAL A 149 42.50 -2.45 6.45
C VAL A 149 41.94 -2.09 5.07
N LEU A 150 41.11 -2.95 4.49
CA LEU A 150 40.43 -2.66 3.22
C LEU A 150 39.35 -1.58 3.38
N LEU A 151 38.62 -1.58 4.49
CA LEU A 151 37.63 -0.56 4.82
C LEU A 151 38.26 0.82 4.96
N ASP A 152 39.38 0.93 5.69
CA ASP A 152 40.11 2.19 5.88
C ASP A 152 40.63 2.73 4.55
N LYS A 153 41.24 1.86 3.72
CA LYS A 153 41.69 2.23 2.38
C LYS A 153 40.55 2.68 1.47
N ALA A 154 39.40 2.00 1.55
CA ALA A 154 38.22 2.38 0.78
C ALA A 154 37.65 3.73 1.24
N SER A 155 37.69 4.00 2.54
CA SER A 155 37.24 5.24 3.17
C SER A 155 38.09 6.46 2.79
N GLN A 156 39.35 6.24 2.36
CA GLN A 156 40.21 7.30 1.80
C GLN A 156 39.85 7.68 0.36
N GLN A 157 39.19 6.79 -0.40
CA GLN A 157 38.80 7.04 -1.80
C GLN A 157 37.32 6.74 -2.05
N PRO A 158 36.40 7.36 -1.28
CA PRO A 158 34.99 7.00 -1.30
C PRO A 158 34.36 7.27 -2.67
N ALA A 159 34.72 8.35 -3.37
CA ALA A 159 34.18 8.70 -4.68
C ALA A 159 34.21 7.55 -5.73
N LYS A 160 35.25 6.71 -5.69
CA LYS A 160 35.40 5.57 -6.61
C LYS A 160 34.96 4.24 -6.01
N LEU A 161 34.90 4.15 -4.68
CA LEU A 161 34.73 2.90 -3.94
C LEU A 161 33.43 2.86 -3.12
N VAL A 162 32.46 3.77 -3.37
CA VAL A 162 31.17 3.82 -2.67
C VAL A 162 30.50 2.44 -2.64
N GLY A 163 30.42 1.76 -3.79
CA GLY A 163 29.79 0.43 -3.85
C GLY A 163 30.50 -0.64 -2.99
N PHE A 164 31.82 -0.58 -2.89
CA PHE A 164 32.60 -1.48 -2.04
C PHE A 164 32.48 -1.12 -0.55
N LEU A 165 32.41 0.18 -0.22
CA LEU A 165 32.09 0.66 1.13
C LEU A 165 30.72 0.20 1.59
N GLU A 166 29.72 0.28 0.71
CA GLU A 166 28.36 -0.20 0.99
C GLU A 166 28.31 -1.71 1.25
N LEU A 167 29.01 -2.50 0.44
CA LEU A 167 29.11 -3.94 0.66
C LEU A 167 29.69 -4.23 2.06
N GLN A 168 30.81 -3.60 2.41
CA GLN A 168 31.43 -3.79 3.73
C GLN A 168 30.51 -3.29 4.86
N TYR A 169 29.83 -2.17 4.67
CA TYR A 169 28.86 -1.65 5.64
C TYR A 169 27.71 -2.61 5.89
N VAL A 170 27.15 -3.20 4.83
CA VAL A 170 26.10 -4.23 4.98
C VAL A 170 26.65 -5.43 5.74
N LEU A 171 27.87 -5.90 5.46
CA LEU A 171 28.49 -7.00 6.21
C LEU A 171 28.67 -6.65 7.71
N LEU A 172 29.06 -5.42 8.03
CA LEU A 172 29.13 -4.93 9.42
C LEU A 172 27.75 -4.92 10.11
N MET A 173 26.68 -4.63 9.36
CA MET A 173 25.30 -4.70 9.87
C MET A 173 24.77 -6.14 9.99
N LEU A 174 25.33 -7.07 9.21
CA LEU A 174 25.13 -8.51 9.36
C LEU A 174 26.01 -9.13 10.47
N ASN A 175 26.42 -8.31 11.43
CA ASN A 175 27.16 -8.69 12.64
C ASN A 175 28.57 -9.24 12.39
N PHE A 176 29.22 -8.84 11.30
CA PHE A 176 30.66 -9.00 11.16
C PHE A 176 31.39 -8.12 12.19
N LYS A 177 32.23 -8.73 13.04
CA LYS A 177 33.00 -8.03 14.07
C LYS A 177 34.51 -8.06 13.80
N GLY A 178 35.03 -9.12 13.19
CA GLY A 178 36.46 -9.28 12.89
C GLY A 178 37.33 -9.07 14.13
N ARG A 179 38.37 -8.23 14.02
CA ARG A 179 39.29 -7.93 15.14
C ARG A 179 38.59 -7.34 16.38
N TYR A 180 37.48 -6.63 16.19
CA TYR A 180 36.73 -5.99 17.27
C TYR A 180 35.80 -6.93 18.05
N ARG A 181 35.89 -8.25 17.84
CA ARG A 181 34.99 -9.20 18.49
C ARG A 181 35.22 -9.34 20.00
N HIS A 182 36.46 -9.20 20.43
CA HIS A 182 36.87 -9.28 21.84
C HIS A 182 37.21 -7.90 22.43
N GLU A 183 37.07 -6.84 21.64
CA GLU A 183 37.30 -5.45 22.05
C GLU A 183 35.97 -4.77 22.41
N ASP A 184 36.06 -3.52 22.87
CA ASP A 184 34.87 -2.72 23.20
C ASP A 184 34.00 -2.46 21.96
N GLU A 185 32.70 -2.79 22.06
CA GLU A 185 31.75 -2.60 20.95
C GLU A 185 31.63 -1.13 20.51
N ASN A 186 31.98 -0.18 21.39
CA ASN A 186 31.97 1.26 21.11
C ASN A 186 32.81 1.63 19.88
N GLN A 187 33.99 1.01 19.70
CA GLN A 187 34.86 1.30 18.55
C GLN A 187 34.22 0.83 17.24
N LEU A 188 33.58 -0.34 17.26
CA LEU A 188 32.88 -0.87 16.10
C LEU A 188 31.65 0.00 15.74
N HIS A 189 30.95 0.53 16.75
CA HIS A 189 29.84 1.46 16.53
C HIS A 189 30.31 2.79 15.92
N GLU A 190 31.45 3.33 16.36
CA GLU A 190 32.04 4.52 15.78
C GLU A 190 32.43 4.31 14.31
N ILE A 191 33.08 3.19 13.99
CA ILE A 191 33.42 2.81 12.61
C ILE A 191 32.16 2.70 11.74
N LYS A 192 31.12 2.01 12.23
CA LYS A 192 29.83 1.89 11.52
C LYS A 192 29.21 3.26 11.24
N SER A 193 29.24 4.17 12.22
CA SER A 193 28.71 5.53 12.09
C SER A 193 29.49 6.35 11.07
N ASN A 194 30.82 6.29 11.11
CA ASN A 194 31.70 7.00 10.18
C ASN A 194 31.47 6.53 8.73
N VAL A 195 31.52 5.21 8.50
CA VAL A 195 31.28 4.63 7.17
C VAL A 195 29.90 4.99 6.64
N TYR A 196 28.87 4.95 7.49
CA TYR A 196 27.52 5.39 7.10
C TYR A 196 27.49 6.86 6.70
N GLY A 197 28.16 7.74 7.44
CA GLY A 197 28.29 9.16 7.12
C GLY A 197 28.94 9.39 5.74
N ILE A 198 30.02 8.65 5.46
CA ILE A 198 30.69 8.68 4.16
C ILE A 198 29.75 8.22 3.04
N ILE A 199 29.12 7.05 3.18
CA ILE A 199 28.19 6.51 2.17
C ILE A 199 27.06 7.51 1.91
N ARG A 200 26.44 8.03 2.96
CA ARG A 200 25.35 9.01 2.85
C ARG A 200 25.81 10.25 2.10
N HIS A 201 27.00 10.78 2.37
CA HIS A 201 27.52 11.95 1.67
C HIS A 201 27.66 11.72 0.15
N TYR A 202 28.14 10.53 -0.26
CA TYR A 202 28.36 10.21 -1.67
C TYR A 202 27.13 9.66 -2.41
N ARG A 203 26.11 9.19 -1.69
CA ARG A 203 24.82 8.73 -2.26
C ARG A 203 23.73 9.80 -2.26
N ALA A 204 23.87 10.84 -1.44
CA ALA A 204 22.88 11.90 -1.31
C ALA A 204 22.93 12.88 -2.50
N GLU A 205 22.50 12.38 -3.67
CA GLU A 205 21.77 13.15 -4.68
C GLU A 205 20.69 12.32 -5.39
N ASN A 206 20.30 11.17 -4.85
CA ASN A 206 18.94 10.68 -5.05
C ASN A 206 18.09 11.18 -3.88
N THR A 207 17.76 12.48 -3.87
CA THR A 207 16.45 12.83 -3.35
C THR A 207 15.51 11.95 -4.13
N LEU A 208 14.92 10.94 -3.48
CA LEU A 208 13.70 10.33 -3.98
C LEU A 208 12.89 11.49 -4.54
N LEU A 209 12.43 11.36 -5.78
CA LEU A 209 11.33 12.19 -6.25
C LEU A 209 10.19 11.83 -5.31
N ILE A 210 10.18 12.46 -4.13
CA ILE A 210 9.01 12.52 -3.27
C ILE A 210 7.97 12.95 -4.27
N PRO A 211 6.99 12.11 -4.61
CA PRO A 211 5.95 12.54 -5.51
C PRO A 211 5.44 13.82 -4.88
N LYS A 212 5.72 14.96 -5.51
CA LYS A 212 5.22 16.24 -5.04
C LYS A 212 3.73 15.99 -5.04
N THR A 213 3.16 15.88 -3.84
CA THR A 213 1.72 15.76 -3.71
C THR A 213 1.19 16.90 -4.56
N PRO A 214 0.41 16.62 -5.62
CA PRO A 214 -0.10 17.69 -6.47
C PRO A 214 -0.71 18.69 -5.52
N GLU A 215 -0.33 19.97 -5.65
CA GLU A 215 -0.82 21.01 -4.75
C GLU A 215 -2.33 20.84 -4.67
N LEU A 216 -2.80 20.34 -3.52
CA LEU A 216 -4.21 20.13 -3.31
C LEU A 216 -4.80 21.51 -3.48
N ILE A 217 -5.64 21.69 -4.50
CA ILE A 217 -6.41 22.92 -4.69
C ILE A 217 -6.96 23.25 -3.32
N LEU A 218 -6.44 24.32 -2.71
CA LEU A 218 -6.80 24.72 -1.36
C LEU A 218 -8.31 24.89 -1.40
N GLY A 219 -9.04 23.91 -0.87
CA GLY A 219 -10.49 23.96 -0.85
C GLY A 219 -10.86 25.29 -0.21
N LYS A 220 -11.56 26.15 -0.95
CA LYS A 220 -12.03 27.44 -0.41
C LYS A 220 -12.70 27.11 0.91
N GLN A 221 -12.12 27.59 2.00
CA GLN A 221 -12.69 27.42 3.33
C GLN A 221 -14.13 27.94 3.25
N PRO A 222 -15.14 27.16 3.69
CA PRO A 222 -16.52 27.59 3.58
C PRO A 222 -16.64 28.95 4.25
N TRP A 223 -17.24 29.90 3.55
CA TRP A 223 -17.32 31.28 4.01
C TRP A 223 -18.02 31.28 5.38
N ARG A 224 -17.25 31.51 6.44
CA ARG A 224 -17.79 31.79 7.77
C ARG A 224 -18.29 33.24 7.75
N MET A 225 -19.39 33.46 7.04
CA MET A 225 -20.04 34.76 6.94
C MET A 225 -20.66 35.05 8.31
N LEU A 226 -20.14 36.08 8.97
CA LEU A 226 -20.49 36.59 10.31
C LEU A 226 -19.78 35.89 11.48
N SER A 227 -18.83 36.63 12.06
CA SER A 227 -18.33 36.38 13.41
C SER A 227 -19.48 36.50 14.42
N PHE A 228 -19.44 35.68 15.48
CA PHE A 228 -20.46 35.60 16.52
C PHE A 228 -20.84 36.99 17.09
N GLY A 229 -19.86 37.89 17.23
CA GLY A 229 -20.10 39.25 17.71
C GLY A 229 -20.98 40.10 16.79
N LYS A 230 -20.91 39.92 15.47
CA LYS A 230 -21.76 40.65 14.51
C LYS A 230 -23.21 40.17 14.58
N MET A 231 -23.41 38.87 14.78
CA MET A 231 -24.74 38.29 15.00
C MET A 231 -25.35 38.79 16.31
N MET A 232 -24.57 38.79 17.41
CA MET A 232 -25.03 39.36 18.68
C MET A 232 -25.44 40.83 18.53
N GLY A 233 -24.62 41.64 17.84
CA GLY A 233 -24.93 43.04 17.58
C GLY A 233 -26.23 43.24 16.81
N LEU A 234 -26.49 42.42 15.78
CA LEU A 234 -27.73 42.49 15.01
C LEU A 234 -28.96 42.11 15.84
N VAL A 235 -28.85 41.08 16.68
CA VAL A 235 -29.93 40.68 17.59
C VAL A 235 -30.26 41.79 18.60
N PHE A 236 -29.24 42.41 19.20
CA PHE A 236 -29.45 43.53 20.12
C PHE A 236 -30.08 44.75 19.41
N LEU A 237 -29.69 45.02 18.17
CA LEU A 237 -30.28 46.09 17.37
C LEU A 237 -31.76 45.83 17.06
N CYS A 238 -32.11 44.59 16.66
CA CYS A 238 -33.50 44.20 16.44
C CYS A 238 -34.33 44.28 17.73
N LEU A 239 -33.80 43.81 18.86
CA LEU A 239 -34.49 43.92 20.16
C LEU A 239 -34.70 45.38 20.57
N GLY A 240 -33.70 46.25 20.36
CA GLY A 240 -33.83 47.69 20.62
C GLY A 240 -34.88 48.36 19.73
N MET A 241 -34.92 48.01 18.43
CA MET A 241 -35.95 48.49 17.51
C MET A 241 -37.34 48.01 17.89
N CYS A 242 -37.50 46.73 18.26
CA CYS A 242 -38.78 46.19 18.73
C CYS A 242 -39.24 46.87 20.03
N TYR A 243 -38.33 47.07 20.99
CA TYR A 243 -38.66 47.78 22.23
C TYR A 243 -39.08 49.22 21.95
N GLY A 244 -38.32 49.95 21.13
CA GLY A 244 -38.65 51.32 20.74
C GLY A 244 -39.98 51.42 19.99
N ALA A 245 -40.25 50.49 19.06
CA ALA A 245 -41.53 50.42 18.37
C ALA A 245 -42.69 50.10 19.33
N SER A 246 -42.47 49.21 20.29
CA SER A 246 -43.46 48.86 21.32
C SER A 246 -43.78 50.07 22.20
N GLU A 247 -42.76 50.79 22.70
CA GLU A 247 -42.95 52.01 23.50
C GLU A 247 -43.64 53.12 22.70
N TYR A 248 -43.25 53.31 21.43
CA TYR A 248 -43.90 54.28 20.56
C TYR A 248 -45.38 53.93 20.34
N TRP A 249 -45.67 52.67 20.02
CA TRP A 249 -47.04 52.21 19.79
C TRP A 249 -47.87 52.26 21.08
N TYR A 250 -47.28 51.86 22.21
CA TYR A 250 -47.90 51.94 23.53
C TYR A 250 -48.21 53.38 23.92
N SER A 251 -47.27 54.31 23.77
CA SER A 251 -47.50 55.73 24.04
C SER A 251 -48.60 56.31 23.15
N ASN A 252 -48.55 56.04 21.85
CA ASN A 252 -49.53 56.59 20.91
C ASN A 252 -50.94 55.99 21.09
N ARG A 253 -51.05 54.74 21.53
CA ARG A 253 -52.33 54.05 21.79
C ARG A 253 -52.88 54.33 23.19
N SER A 254 -52.01 54.52 24.19
CA SER A 254 -52.41 54.73 25.59
C SER A 254 -52.96 56.12 25.86
N GLN A 255 -52.40 57.18 25.25
CA GLN A 255 -52.87 58.56 25.44
C GLN A 255 -54.39 58.75 25.19
N PRO A 256 -54.99 58.28 24.09
CA PRO A 256 -56.43 58.42 23.88
C PRO A 256 -57.27 57.59 24.86
N ILE A 257 -56.78 56.41 25.27
CA ILE A 257 -57.48 55.54 26.22
C ILE A 257 -57.45 56.14 27.63
N LEU A 258 -56.30 56.67 28.06
CA LEU A 258 -56.16 57.36 29.34
C LEU A 258 -57.05 58.60 29.41
N HIS A 259 -57.18 59.36 28.32
CA HIS A 259 -58.08 60.51 28.26
C HIS A 259 -59.55 60.11 28.30
N GLN A 260 -59.92 58.95 27.72
CA GLN A 260 -61.26 58.39 27.87
C GLN A 260 -61.54 57.93 29.30
N PHE A 261 -60.57 57.29 29.96
CA PHE A 261 -60.71 56.90 31.37
C PHE A 261 -60.76 58.10 32.33
N SER A 262 -60.00 59.17 32.09
CA SER A 262 -60.09 60.39 32.92
C SER A 262 -61.37 61.18 32.67
N ALA A 263 -61.99 61.03 31.50
CA ALA A 263 -63.27 61.64 31.16
C ALA A 263 -64.48 60.83 31.66
N ILE A 264 -64.28 59.58 32.06
CA ILE A 264 -65.30 58.79 32.76
C ILE A 264 -65.33 59.28 34.21
N ASP A 265 -66.34 60.08 34.52
CA ASP A 265 -66.62 60.51 35.89
C ASP A 265 -67.04 59.29 36.73
N MET A 266 -66.13 58.81 37.58
CA MET A 266 -66.41 57.72 38.52
C MET A 266 -67.26 58.16 39.73
N SER A 267 -67.78 59.40 39.76
CA SER A 267 -68.62 59.90 40.85
C SER A 267 -69.99 59.18 41.00
N GLY A 268 -70.38 58.34 40.04
CA GLY A 268 -71.71 57.68 40.01
C GLY A 268 -71.77 56.15 40.20
N VAL A 269 -70.64 55.42 40.30
CA VAL A 269 -70.66 53.95 40.28
C VAL A 269 -70.55 53.37 41.70
N SER A 270 -71.71 53.07 42.29
CA SER A 270 -71.81 52.17 43.44
C SER A 270 -71.68 50.72 42.95
N LEU A 271 -70.58 50.05 43.29
CA LEU A 271 -70.39 48.63 43.03
C LEU A 271 -71.33 47.79 43.91
N LYS A 272 -72.54 47.52 43.42
CA LYS A 272 -73.34 46.40 43.92
C LYS A 272 -73.01 45.17 43.06
N SER A 273 -72.27 44.26 43.67
CA SER A 273 -71.82 42.98 43.11
C SER A 273 -72.96 42.20 42.45
N GLU A 274 -72.96 42.08 41.13
CA GLU A 274 -73.74 41.07 40.43
C GLU A 274 -72.85 40.41 39.36
N ASN A 275 -72.42 39.17 39.67
CA ASN A 275 -71.68 38.28 38.78
C ASN A 275 -72.52 37.97 37.54
N HIS A 276 -72.04 38.33 36.35
CA HIS A 276 -72.49 37.71 35.10
C HIS A 276 -71.29 37.05 34.43
N ASP A 277 -71.22 35.72 34.56
CA ASP A 277 -70.30 34.86 33.82
C ASP A 277 -70.72 34.83 32.33
N LEU A 278 -69.75 35.06 31.43
CA LEU A 278 -69.95 34.93 29.99
C LEU A 278 -69.72 33.47 29.57
N VAL A 279 -70.79 32.76 29.23
CA VAL A 279 -70.75 31.39 28.68
C VAL A 279 -70.79 31.43 27.15
N TYR A 280 -69.79 30.86 26.50
CA TYR A 280 -69.72 30.71 25.03
C TYR A 280 -70.36 29.39 24.60
N ILE A 281 -71.34 29.44 23.69
CA ILE A 281 -72.05 28.26 23.15
C ILE A 281 -71.71 28.13 21.66
N SER A 282 -71.09 27.01 21.28
CA SER A 282 -70.73 26.68 19.89
C SER A 282 -71.99 26.53 19.02
N THR A 283 -71.94 27.01 17.77
CA THR A 283 -73.04 26.91 16.80
C THR A 283 -72.68 25.91 15.70
N ASP A 284 -73.68 25.26 15.08
CA ASP A 284 -73.58 24.09 14.18
C ASP A 284 -72.72 24.25 12.90
N ALA A 285 -72.03 25.38 12.70
CA ALA A 285 -71.10 25.61 11.59
C ALA A 285 -69.68 25.07 11.84
N ASP A 286 -69.38 24.56 13.05
CA ASP A 286 -68.06 23.99 13.39
C ASP A 286 -67.91 22.49 13.03
N ILE A 287 -68.92 21.90 12.38
CA ILE A 287 -68.94 20.48 12.00
C ILE A 287 -69.04 20.37 10.47
N ASP A 288 -67.91 20.50 9.78
CA ASP A 288 -67.81 20.12 8.36
C ASP A 288 -66.96 18.86 8.14
N GLN A 289 -67.46 18.06 7.20
CA GLN A 289 -67.27 16.63 6.99
C GLN A 289 -65.92 16.27 6.35
N VAL A 290 -65.28 15.21 6.86
CA VAL A 290 -64.19 14.51 6.15
C VAL A 290 -64.80 13.36 5.35
N GLU A 291 -64.85 13.47 4.02
CA GLU A 291 -65.30 12.41 3.12
C GLU A 291 -64.36 11.19 3.17
N LEU A 292 -64.91 10.05 3.58
CA LEU A 292 -64.29 8.74 3.47
C LEU A 292 -64.49 8.19 2.05
N ASN A 293 -63.41 8.14 1.26
CA ASN A 293 -63.42 7.43 -0.02
C ASN A 293 -63.50 5.90 0.19
N PRO A 294 -64.31 5.18 -0.61
CA PRO A 294 -64.53 3.75 -0.46
C PRO A 294 -63.31 2.93 -0.94
N ILE A 295 -62.94 1.94 -0.13
CA ILE A 295 -61.88 0.97 -0.40
C ILE A 295 -62.33 0.08 -1.57
N SER A 296 -61.75 0.30 -2.74
CA SER A 296 -61.80 -0.64 -3.86
C SER A 296 -60.93 -1.86 -3.55
N ASN A 297 -61.56 -2.99 -3.27
CA ASN A 297 -60.92 -4.30 -3.18
C ASN A 297 -60.49 -4.78 -4.58
N GLU A 298 -59.38 -4.28 -5.08
CA GLU A 298 -58.56 -5.02 -6.04
C GLU A 298 -57.29 -5.43 -5.31
N THR A 299 -57.11 -6.74 -5.11
CA THR A 299 -55.84 -7.28 -4.64
C THR A 299 -54.79 -7.10 -5.75
N PRO A 300 -53.79 -6.22 -5.60
CA PRO A 300 -52.64 -6.30 -6.47
C PRO A 300 -51.83 -7.49 -5.97
N LYS A 301 -51.78 -8.58 -6.76
CA LYS A 301 -50.76 -9.62 -6.55
C LYS A 301 -49.43 -8.91 -6.32
N PRO A 302 -48.67 -9.22 -5.25
CA PRO A 302 -47.39 -8.56 -5.02
C PRO A 302 -46.51 -8.81 -6.24
N LYS A 303 -46.29 -7.76 -7.05
CA LYS A 303 -45.20 -7.77 -8.02
C LYS A 303 -43.94 -7.75 -7.18
N VAL A 304 -43.44 -8.93 -6.84
CA VAL A 304 -42.13 -9.11 -6.22
C VAL A 304 -41.14 -8.48 -7.20
N ALA A 305 -40.68 -7.26 -6.89
CA ALA A 305 -39.61 -6.63 -7.63
C ALA A 305 -38.37 -7.49 -7.39
N VAL A 306 -37.98 -8.27 -8.40
CA VAL A 306 -36.75 -9.07 -8.37
C VAL A 306 -35.59 -8.08 -8.29
N ILE A 307 -34.99 -7.94 -7.10
CA ILE A 307 -33.87 -7.04 -6.85
C ILE A 307 -32.62 -7.74 -7.37
N GLN A 308 -32.19 -7.37 -8.58
CA GLN A 308 -30.92 -7.81 -9.14
C GLN A 308 -29.79 -6.94 -8.60
N TRP A 309 -28.67 -7.57 -8.23
CA TRP A 309 -27.50 -6.87 -7.73
C TRP A 309 -26.40 -6.85 -8.81
N GLU A 310 -25.53 -5.86 -8.74
CA GLU A 310 -24.34 -5.80 -9.57
C GLU A 310 -23.11 -5.56 -8.68
N VAL A 311 -22.01 -6.20 -9.03
CA VAL A 311 -20.72 -6.04 -8.34
C VAL A 311 -19.82 -5.20 -9.24
N VAL A 312 -19.56 -3.97 -8.83
CA VAL A 312 -18.65 -3.05 -9.53
C VAL A 312 -17.23 -3.36 -9.08
N LEU A 313 -16.37 -3.73 -10.01
CA LEU A 313 -15.00 -4.16 -9.75
C LEU A 313 -14.02 -2.98 -9.72
N ALA A 314 -14.14 -2.08 -10.69
CA ALA A 314 -13.28 -0.92 -10.86
C ALA A 314 -13.92 0.11 -11.79
N VAL A 315 -13.43 1.35 -11.72
CA VAL A 315 -13.78 2.44 -12.63
C VAL A 315 -12.51 2.90 -13.34
N PHE A 316 -12.50 2.86 -14.67
CA PHE A 316 -11.36 3.20 -15.51
C PHE A 316 -11.56 4.56 -16.18
N THR A 317 -10.47 5.30 -16.34
CA THR A 317 -10.46 6.56 -17.10
C THR A 317 -10.35 6.35 -18.61
N ARG A 318 -9.90 5.16 -19.05
CA ARG A 318 -9.70 4.78 -20.46
C ARG A 318 -10.45 3.50 -20.80
N SER A 319 -11.08 3.47 -21.97
CA SER A 319 -11.87 2.31 -22.43
C SER A 319 -11.02 1.08 -22.75
N SER A 320 -9.79 1.28 -23.22
CA SER A 320 -8.85 0.20 -23.52
C SER A 320 -8.52 -0.66 -22.29
N ASP A 321 -8.39 -0.03 -21.12
CA ASP A 321 -7.97 -0.70 -19.90
C ASP A 321 -9.13 -1.51 -19.30
N ALA A 322 -10.34 -0.97 -19.38
CA ALA A 322 -11.56 -1.69 -19.00
C ALA A 322 -11.81 -2.91 -19.89
N VAL A 323 -11.62 -2.78 -21.20
CA VAL A 323 -11.79 -3.89 -22.16
C VAL A 323 -10.74 -4.98 -21.94
N ARG A 324 -9.47 -4.61 -21.74
CA ARG A 324 -8.41 -5.60 -21.45
C ARG A 324 -8.72 -6.39 -20.19
N MET A 325 -9.11 -5.71 -19.12
CA MET A 325 -9.44 -6.37 -17.86
C MET A 325 -10.72 -7.21 -17.94
N SER A 326 -11.70 -6.80 -18.74
CA SER A 326 -12.90 -7.62 -19.01
C SER A 326 -12.55 -8.92 -19.72
N ALA A 327 -11.59 -8.91 -20.65
CA ALA A 327 -11.15 -10.09 -21.39
C ALA A 327 -10.40 -11.08 -20.48
N GLU A 328 -9.56 -10.59 -19.57
CA GLU A 328 -8.87 -11.43 -18.58
C GLU A 328 -9.87 -12.11 -17.61
N LEU A 329 -10.91 -11.38 -17.18
CA LEU A 329 -11.95 -11.94 -16.32
C LEU A 329 -12.82 -12.97 -17.04
N GLN A 330 -13.11 -12.76 -18.33
CA GLN A 330 -13.81 -13.75 -19.16
C GLN A 330 -12.99 -15.03 -19.36
N GLN A 331 -11.67 -14.92 -19.53
CA GLN A 331 -10.78 -16.09 -19.56
C GLN A 331 -10.76 -16.84 -18.23
N ALA A 332 -10.92 -16.13 -17.11
CA ALA A 332 -11.07 -16.72 -15.78
C ALA A 332 -12.48 -17.28 -15.50
N GLY A 333 -13.41 -17.20 -16.47
CA GLY A 333 -14.76 -17.76 -16.37
C GLY A 333 -15.81 -16.82 -15.77
N TYR A 334 -15.52 -15.52 -15.64
CA TYR A 334 -16.47 -14.53 -15.12
C TYR A 334 -17.07 -13.65 -16.25
N GLU A 335 -18.39 -13.53 -16.28
CA GLU A 335 -19.09 -12.65 -17.24
C GLU A 335 -19.03 -11.18 -16.80
N ALA A 336 -18.02 -10.46 -17.31
CA ALA A 336 -17.81 -9.03 -17.05
C ALA A 336 -18.40 -8.13 -18.15
N PHE A 337 -18.99 -7.01 -17.72
CA PHE A 337 -19.62 -5.99 -18.56
C PHE A 337 -19.03 -4.61 -18.26
N THR A 338 -18.96 -3.75 -19.28
CA THR A 338 -18.51 -2.36 -19.15
C THR A 338 -19.66 -1.39 -19.38
N ARG A 339 -19.78 -0.35 -18.54
CA ARG A 339 -20.76 0.73 -18.69
C ARG A 339 -20.05 2.08 -18.58
N GLU A 340 -20.34 2.99 -19.50
CA GLU A 340 -19.87 4.37 -19.42
C GLU A 340 -20.79 5.18 -18.49
N THR A 341 -20.19 5.87 -17.50
CA THR A 341 -20.88 6.75 -16.56
C THR A 341 -20.19 8.11 -16.48
N GLU A 342 -20.79 9.07 -15.79
CA GLU A 342 -20.20 10.41 -15.57
C GLU A 342 -18.84 10.38 -14.84
N HIS A 343 -18.53 9.28 -14.16
CA HIS A 343 -17.31 9.11 -13.38
C HIS A 343 -16.24 8.24 -14.08
N GLY A 344 -16.50 7.79 -15.32
CA GLY A 344 -15.59 6.96 -16.10
C GLY A 344 -16.26 5.66 -16.58
N ILE A 345 -15.46 4.65 -16.85
CA ILE A 345 -15.92 3.38 -17.42
C ILE A 345 -15.93 2.33 -16.31
N GLU A 346 -17.13 2.01 -15.84
CA GLU A 346 -17.34 1.03 -14.77
C GLU A 346 -17.30 -0.39 -15.34
N LEU A 347 -16.48 -1.24 -14.76
CA LEU A 347 -16.45 -2.68 -15.02
C LEU A 347 -17.25 -3.39 -13.93
N PHE A 348 -18.30 -4.12 -14.29
CA PHE A 348 -19.20 -4.76 -13.34
C PHE A 348 -19.55 -6.21 -13.74
N LEU A 349 -19.89 -7.02 -12.73
CA LEU A 349 -20.41 -8.37 -12.87
C LEU A 349 -21.89 -8.39 -12.50
N ARG A 350 -22.70 -9.11 -13.28
CA ARG A 350 -24.08 -9.41 -12.88
C ARG A 350 -24.06 -10.48 -11.80
N ALA A 351 -24.58 -10.14 -10.62
CA ALA A 351 -24.62 -11.06 -9.51
C ALA A 351 -26.09 -11.16 -9.08
N GLY A 352 -26.72 -12.33 -9.25
CA GLY A 352 -28.18 -12.51 -9.16
C GLY A 352 -28.84 -12.11 -7.84
N ASP A 353 -29.85 -12.85 -7.39
CA ASP A 353 -30.75 -12.31 -6.35
C ASP A 353 -30.28 -12.62 -4.91
N ASN A 354 -29.25 -13.46 -4.76
CA ASN A 354 -28.81 -14.00 -3.47
C ASN A 354 -27.62 -13.25 -2.87
N LEU A 355 -27.90 -12.35 -1.92
CA LEU A 355 -26.92 -11.45 -1.29
C LEU A 355 -25.77 -12.16 -0.57
N THR A 356 -25.97 -13.37 -0.04
CA THR A 356 -24.91 -14.10 0.69
C THR A 356 -23.86 -14.65 -0.27
N VAL A 357 -24.29 -15.17 -1.42
CA VAL A 357 -23.42 -15.61 -2.52
C VAL A 357 -22.64 -14.43 -3.09
N ILE A 358 -23.30 -13.28 -3.26
CA ILE A 358 -22.67 -12.05 -3.77
C ILE A 358 -21.55 -11.55 -2.84
N ARG A 359 -21.78 -11.57 -1.51
CA ARG A 359 -20.73 -11.18 -0.55
C ARG A 359 -19.53 -12.13 -0.59
N LYS A 360 -19.76 -13.42 -0.76
CA LYS A 360 -18.70 -14.43 -0.90
C LYS A 360 -17.88 -14.17 -2.18
N LEU A 361 -18.56 -13.94 -3.31
CA LEU A 361 -17.95 -13.60 -4.59
C LEU A 361 -17.12 -12.31 -4.49
N LYS A 362 -17.65 -11.25 -3.86
CA LYS A 362 -16.92 -9.99 -3.64
C LYS A 362 -15.62 -10.23 -2.87
N ASN A 363 -15.66 -11.02 -1.81
CA ASN A 363 -14.48 -11.30 -1.00
C ASN A 363 -13.45 -12.14 -1.76
N GLU A 364 -13.89 -13.12 -2.55
CA GLU A 364 -13.00 -13.91 -3.39
C GLU A 364 -12.29 -13.05 -4.45
N LEU A 365 -13.04 -12.16 -5.12
CA LEU A 365 -12.48 -11.26 -6.13
C LEU A 365 -11.46 -10.28 -5.54
N ASN A 366 -11.72 -9.76 -4.34
CA ASN A 366 -10.77 -8.89 -3.66
C ASN A 366 -9.49 -9.62 -3.22
N VAL A 367 -9.60 -10.88 -2.75
CA VAL A 367 -8.44 -11.66 -2.29
C VAL A 367 -7.63 -12.20 -3.46
N ARG A 368 -8.28 -12.72 -4.50
CA ARG A 368 -7.63 -13.41 -5.62
C ARG A 368 -7.04 -12.47 -6.66
N PHE A 369 -7.70 -11.35 -6.91
CA PHE A 369 -7.32 -10.39 -7.95
C PHE A 369 -6.92 -9.01 -7.38
N GLY A 370 -6.91 -8.83 -6.05
CA GLY A 370 -6.51 -7.58 -5.41
C GLY A 370 -7.44 -6.40 -5.69
N LEU A 371 -8.68 -6.67 -6.14
CA LEU A 371 -9.63 -5.64 -6.55
C LEU A 371 -10.33 -5.01 -5.34
N ASN A 372 -10.88 -3.81 -5.53
CA ASN A 372 -11.70 -3.14 -4.52
C ASN A 372 -13.18 -3.18 -4.94
N ALA A 373 -13.73 -4.39 -5.03
CA ALA A 373 -15.08 -4.59 -5.53
C ALA A 373 -16.15 -4.06 -4.55
N THR A 374 -17.17 -3.39 -5.10
CA THR A 374 -18.30 -2.80 -4.37
C THR A 374 -19.62 -3.38 -4.87
N ILE A 375 -20.60 -3.59 -3.97
CA ILE A 375 -21.91 -4.14 -4.33
C ILE A 375 -22.90 -2.99 -4.46
N ARG A 376 -23.61 -2.92 -5.58
CA ARG A 376 -24.68 -1.95 -5.84
C ARG A 376 -25.96 -2.67 -6.29
N ARG A 377 -27.11 -2.03 -6.08
CA ARG A 377 -28.38 -2.51 -6.67
C ARG A 377 -28.36 -2.16 -8.15
N ALA A 378 -28.68 -3.11 -9.01
CA ALA A 378 -28.77 -2.83 -10.44
C ALA A 378 -29.88 -1.79 -10.65
N GLN A 379 -29.51 -0.62 -11.19
CA GLN A 379 -30.50 0.35 -11.67
C GLN A 379 -31.13 -0.23 -12.94
N LYS A 380 -32.45 -0.27 -12.97
CA LYS A 380 -33.23 -0.86 -14.06
C LYS A 380 -33.36 0.10 -15.24
#